data_AF-A0A0W8F1X7-F1
#
_entry.id   AF-A0A0W8F1X7-F1
#
_cell.length_a   1.000
_cell.length_b   1.000
_cell.length_c   1.000
_cell.angle_alpha   90.00
_cell.angle_beta   90.00
_cell.angle_gamma   90.00
#
_symmetry.space_group_name_H-M   'P 1'
#
loop_
_entity.id
_entity.type
_entity.pdbx_description
1 polymer ?
#
loop_
_entity_poly.entity_id
_entity_poly.type
_entity_poly.pdbx_seq_one_letter_code
_entity_poly.pdbx_strand_id
1 'polypeptide(L)'
;MEYFELMKGFLLTPVKTFQSVRKAGVGDALTYYLIILVINTILSIIASLIVMTAAWSVFSTLFTEMGIGVPAAAGVGILLVAILMIVIQLVMVVIAALYLHIWVYVAGGRKGWIETLKAVTYGSTPFMLIGWIPFIGGIIGFMWSLVVSILGVRELQEISTAKAVIAVILAVVIFMLILITVAAFLFVAIVSSGPVPINSF
;
A
#
# COMPACT_ATOMS: atom_id res chain seq x y z
N MET A 1 -16.52 -7.39 17.43
CA MET A 1 -15.34 -8.27 17.37
C MET A 1 -14.15 -7.44 17.74
N GLU A 2 -13.21 -8.00 18.48
CA GLU A 2 -11.93 -7.32 18.73
C GLU A 2 -11.15 -7.17 17.42
N TYR A 3 -10.31 -6.13 17.32
CA TYR A 3 -9.55 -5.84 16.11
C TYR A 3 -8.57 -6.95 15.74
N PHE A 4 -8.05 -7.68 16.73
CA PHE A 4 -7.19 -8.84 16.50
C PHE A 4 -7.92 -9.97 15.76
N GLU A 5 -9.16 -10.27 16.15
CA GLU A 5 -9.99 -11.28 15.48
C GLU A 5 -10.35 -10.83 14.05
N LEU A 6 -10.52 -9.53 13.80
CA LEU A 6 -10.68 -9.00 12.45
C LEU A 6 -9.41 -9.20 11.61
N MET A 7 -8.22 -8.88 12.14
CA MET A 7 -6.94 -9.10 11.46
C MET A 7 -6.76 -10.56 11.07
N LYS A 8 -6.95 -11.48 12.03
CA LYS A 8 -6.89 -12.92 11.80
C LYS A 8 -7.96 -13.38 10.80
N GLY A 9 -9.17 -12.85 10.92
CA GLY A 9 -10.28 -13.12 10.02
C GLY A 9 -9.97 -12.76 8.56
N PHE A 10 -9.49 -11.55 8.29
CA PHE A 10 -9.13 -11.16 6.92
C PHE A 10 -7.92 -11.92 6.37
N LEU A 11 -7.03 -12.41 7.22
CA LEU A 11 -5.92 -13.26 6.80
C LEU A 11 -6.35 -14.70 6.49
N LEU A 12 -7.31 -15.27 7.22
CA LEU A 12 -7.60 -16.71 7.19
C LEU A 12 -8.99 -17.07 6.67
N THR A 13 -10.01 -16.26 6.99
CA THR A 13 -11.41 -16.52 6.63
C THR A 13 -12.13 -15.27 6.07
N PRO A 14 -11.54 -14.59 5.06
CA PRO A 14 -11.96 -13.26 4.63
C PRO A 14 -13.44 -13.15 4.25
N VAL A 15 -14.02 -14.17 3.62
CA VAL A 15 -15.46 -14.18 3.26
C VAL A 15 -16.35 -14.05 4.49
N LYS A 16 -16.10 -14.86 5.53
CA LYS A 16 -16.88 -14.82 6.78
C LYS A 16 -16.68 -13.50 7.50
N THR A 17 -15.46 -12.96 7.46
CA THR A 17 -15.13 -11.68 8.09
C THR A 17 -15.79 -10.49 7.38
N PHE A 18 -15.84 -10.47 6.04
CA PHE A 18 -16.59 -9.44 5.31
C PHE A 18 -18.09 -9.49 5.62
N GLN A 19 -18.66 -10.67 5.72
CA GLN A 19 -20.07 -10.85 6.06
C GLN A 19 -20.39 -10.30 7.46
N SER A 20 -19.50 -10.47 8.43
CA SER A 20 -19.70 -9.98 9.80
C SER A 20 -19.53 -8.47 9.95
N VAL A 21 -18.77 -7.81 9.06
CA VAL A 21 -18.63 -6.34 9.03
C VAL A 21 -19.52 -5.65 8.00
N ARG A 22 -20.44 -6.38 7.35
CA ARG A 22 -21.30 -5.83 6.30
C ARG A 22 -22.16 -4.66 6.77
N LYS A 23 -22.64 -4.69 8.01
CA LYS A 23 -23.42 -3.60 8.62
C LYS A 23 -22.56 -2.54 9.34
N ALA A 24 -21.25 -2.72 9.39
CA ALA A 24 -20.35 -1.74 10.00
C ALA A 24 -20.37 -0.43 9.21
N GLY A 25 -20.29 0.69 9.94
CA GLY A 25 -20.25 2.01 9.34
C GLY A 25 -18.90 2.30 8.71
N VAL A 26 -18.83 3.40 7.93
CA VAL A 26 -17.56 3.88 7.37
C VAL A 26 -16.54 4.24 8.46
N GLY A 27 -17.01 4.77 9.60
CA GLY A 27 -16.16 5.11 10.74
C GLY A 27 -15.46 3.88 11.34
N ASP A 28 -16.16 2.75 11.44
CA ASP A 28 -15.58 1.49 11.95
C ASP A 28 -14.48 0.96 11.01
N ALA A 29 -14.72 1.06 9.70
CA ALA A 29 -13.78 0.61 8.67
C ALA A 29 -12.52 1.48 8.62
N LEU A 30 -12.67 2.81 8.70
CA LEU A 30 -11.55 3.75 8.75
C LEU A 30 -10.77 3.66 10.07
N THR A 31 -11.46 3.44 11.18
CA THR A 31 -10.79 3.23 12.48
C THR A 31 -9.98 1.94 12.46
N TYR A 32 -10.55 0.85 11.95
CA TYR A 32 -9.80 -0.40 11.76
C TYR A 32 -8.59 -0.20 10.84
N TYR A 33 -8.78 0.49 9.71
CA TYR A 33 -7.69 0.79 8.78
C TYR A 33 -6.58 1.60 9.43
N LEU A 34 -6.93 2.63 10.21
CA LEU A 34 -5.96 3.44 10.95
C LEU A 34 -5.13 2.60 11.91
N ILE A 35 -5.76 1.64 12.61
CA ILE A 35 -5.05 0.74 13.53
C ILE A 35 -4.02 -0.12 12.78
N ILE A 36 -4.43 -0.80 11.70
CA ILE A 36 -3.49 -1.64 10.92
C ILE A 36 -2.43 -0.80 10.21
N LEU A 37 -2.76 0.43 9.82
CA LEU A 37 -1.84 1.39 9.20
C LEU A 37 -0.76 1.85 10.18
N VAL A 38 -1.13 2.16 11.42
CA VAL A 38 -0.15 2.52 12.47
C VAL A 38 0.77 1.34 12.76
N ILE A 39 0.22 0.13 12.87
CA ILE A 39 1.01 -1.10 13.02
C ILE A 39 1.98 -1.26 11.85
N ASN A 40 1.49 -1.16 10.61
CA ASN A 40 2.32 -1.24 9.41
C ASN A 40 3.43 -0.19 9.39
N THR A 41 3.12 1.04 9.77
CA THR A 41 4.07 2.16 9.78
C THR A 41 5.20 1.90 10.78
N ILE A 42 4.86 1.47 12.00
CA ILE A 42 5.85 1.13 13.03
C ILE A 42 6.75 -0.01 12.55
N LEU A 43 6.16 -1.10 12.04
CA LEU A 43 6.90 -2.26 11.56
C LEU A 43 7.80 -1.91 10.36
N SER A 44 7.32 -1.08 9.45
CA SER A 44 8.08 -0.61 8.28
C SER A 44 9.26 0.26 8.69
N ILE A 45 9.08 1.16 9.68
CA ILE A 45 10.17 1.97 10.22
C ILE A 45 11.23 1.07 10.85
N ILE A 46 10.83 0.13 11.72
CA ILE A 46 11.75 -0.81 12.36
C ILE A 46 12.55 -1.60 11.30
N ALA A 47 11.85 -2.17 10.31
CA ALA A 47 12.51 -2.90 9.23
C ALA A 47 13.46 -2.01 8.42
N SER A 48 13.05 -0.78 8.09
CA SER A 48 13.89 0.16 7.34
C SER A 48 15.14 0.55 8.12
N LEU A 49 15.05 0.74 9.45
CA LEU A 49 16.19 1.06 10.29
C LEU A 49 17.18 -0.11 10.35
N ILE A 50 16.69 -1.35 10.45
CA ILE A 50 17.54 -2.54 10.45
C ILE A 50 18.27 -2.65 9.10
N VAL A 51 17.55 -2.55 7.98
CA VAL A 51 18.14 -2.65 6.65
C VAL A 51 19.11 -1.50 6.37
N MET A 52 18.74 -0.27 6.71
CA MET A 52 19.59 0.91 6.50
C MET A 52 20.85 0.86 7.36
N THR A 53 20.76 0.41 8.61
CA THR A 53 21.94 0.24 9.48
C THR A 53 22.87 -0.86 8.96
N ALA A 54 22.31 -1.99 8.52
CA ALA A 54 23.10 -3.09 7.95
C ALA A 54 23.78 -2.67 6.64
N ALA A 55 23.03 -2.03 5.72
CA ALA A 55 23.56 -1.51 4.47
C ALA A 55 24.61 -0.43 4.69
N TRP A 56 24.36 0.48 5.62
CA TRP A 56 25.30 1.53 5.99
C TRP A 56 26.59 0.98 6.57
N SER A 57 26.52 -0.05 7.43
CA SER A 57 27.71 -0.71 8.00
C SER A 57 28.59 -1.35 6.92
N VAL A 58 27.99 -2.07 5.96
CA VAL A 58 28.71 -2.64 4.82
C VAL A 58 29.32 -1.53 3.96
N PHE A 59 28.54 -0.51 3.63
CA PHE A 59 29.00 0.65 2.86
C PHE A 59 30.16 1.38 3.54
N SER A 60 30.03 1.70 4.83
CA SER A 60 31.05 2.41 5.58
C SER A 60 32.35 1.60 5.68
N THR A 61 32.26 0.29 5.85
CA THR A 61 33.43 -0.60 5.93
C THR A 61 34.18 -0.59 4.61
N LEU A 62 33.50 -0.82 3.48
CA LEU A 62 34.10 -0.82 2.14
C LEU A 62 34.81 0.51 1.82
N PHE A 63 34.17 1.64 2.12
CA PHE A 63 34.76 2.96 1.84
C PHE A 63 35.90 3.32 2.79
N THR A 64 35.82 2.93 4.06
CA THR A 64 36.91 3.14 5.04
C THR A 64 38.14 2.30 4.68
N GLU A 65 37.96 1.06 4.22
CA GLU A 65 39.05 0.22 3.70
C GLU A 65 39.73 0.82 2.46
N MET A 66 39.00 1.62 1.67
CA MET A 66 39.55 2.40 0.55
C MET A 66 40.19 3.74 0.98
N GLY A 67 40.29 4.03 2.28
CA GLY A 67 40.85 5.27 2.82
C GLY A 67 39.92 6.48 2.71
N ILE A 68 38.64 6.28 2.40
CA ILE A 68 37.65 7.35 2.25
C ILE A 68 36.86 7.48 3.55
N GLY A 69 36.98 8.61 4.24
CA GLY A 69 36.19 8.90 5.44
C GLY A 69 34.71 9.11 5.12
N VAL A 70 33.82 8.40 5.82
CA VAL A 70 32.37 8.48 5.61
C VAL A 70 31.70 9.24 6.78
N PRO A 71 30.87 10.27 6.52
CA PRO A 71 30.17 11.02 7.58
C PRO A 71 29.20 10.14 8.39
N ALA A 72 28.95 10.47 9.65
CA ALA A 72 27.96 9.75 10.45
C ALA A 72 26.54 9.90 9.86
N ALA A 73 25.78 8.80 9.81
CA ALA A 73 24.40 8.82 9.34
C ALA A 73 23.52 9.68 10.28
N ALA A 74 22.94 10.75 9.75
CA ALA A 74 22.07 11.63 10.51
C ALA A 74 20.65 11.02 10.66
N GLY A 75 20.32 10.57 11.86
CA GLY A 75 19.01 9.96 12.19
C GLY A 75 17.88 10.96 12.45
N VAL A 76 17.69 11.98 11.59
CA VAL A 76 16.72 13.06 11.84
C VAL A 76 15.56 13.01 10.84
N GLY A 77 14.32 12.93 11.37
CA GLY A 77 13.07 13.10 10.61
C GLY A 77 12.05 11.96 10.71
N ILE A 78 12.39 10.84 11.36
CA ILE A 78 11.57 9.60 11.31
C ILE A 78 10.13 9.82 11.80
N LEU A 79 9.92 10.59 12.88
CA LEU A 79 8.58 10.88 13.38
C LEU A 79 7.76 11.73 12.40
N LEU A 80 8.37 12.74 11.79
CA LEU A 80 7.71 13.57 10.77
C LEU A 80 7.35 12.73 9.54
N VAL A 81 8.27 11.88 9.09
CA VAL A 81 8.03 10.94 7.98
C VAL A 81 6.90 9.96 8.34
N ALA A 82 6.87 9.42 9.55
CA ALA A 82 5.81 8.52 10.00
C ALA A 82 4.43 9.18 9.95
N ILE A 83 4.32 10.41 10.48
CA ILE A 83 3.07 11.17 10.47
C ILE A 83 2.63 11.46 9.03
N LEU A 84 3.54 11.92 8.17
CA LEU A 84 3.26 12.18 6.76
C LEU A 84 2.79 10.91 6.04
N MET A 85 3.45 9.77 6.28
CA MET A 85 3.08 8.48 5.69
C MET A 85 1.68 8.05 6.10
N ILE A 86 1.30 8.22 7.38
CA ILE A 86 -0.05 7.89 7.85
C ILE A 86 -1.09 8.80 7.17
N VAL A 87 -0.85 10.11 7.14
CA VAL A 87 -1.78 11.07 6.50
C VAL A 87 -1.93 10.77 5.01
N ILE A 88 -0.83 10.54 4.30
CA ILE A 88 -0.84 10.20 2.88
C ILE A 88 -1.63 8.91 2.67
N GLN A 89 -1.38 7.85 3.45
CA GLN A 89 -2.08 6.57 3.26
C GLN A 89 -3.59 6.66 3.56
N LEU A 90 -4.00 7.47 4.54
CA LEU A 90 -5.42 7.75 4.79
C LEU A 90 -6.10 8.47 3.61
N VAL A 91 -5.40 9.39 2.95
CA VAL A 91 -5.94 10.04 1.75
C VAL A 91 -5.95 9.05 0.57
N MET A 92 -4.86 8.30 0.40
CA MET A 92 -4.70 7.36 -0.69
C MET A 92 -5.69 6.20 -0.64
N VAL A 93 -6.09 5.71 0.54
CA VAL A 93 -7.09 4.63 0.62
C VAL A 93 -8.46 5.10 0.11
N VAL A 94 -8.81 6.37 0.33
CA VAL A 94 -10.05 6.96 -0.20
C VAL A 94 -9.95 7.13 -1.71
N ILE A 95 -8.82 7.66 -2.22
CA ILE A 95 -8.59 7.79 -3.66
C ILE A 95 -8.62 6.41 -4.35
N ALA A 96 -7.96 5.42 -3.77
CA ALA A 96 -7.95 4.05 -4.27
C ALA A 96 -9.35 3.44 -4.30
N ALA A 97 -10.16 3.67 -3.26
CA ALA A 97 -11.55 3.23 -3.23
C ALA A 97 -12.41 3.90 -4.29
N LEU A 98 -12.28 5.21 -4.51
CA LEU A 98 -13.00 5.94 -5.56
C LEU A 98 -12.58 5.43 -6.94
N TYR A 99 -11.28 5.27 -7.18
CA TYR A 99 -10.75 4.72 -8.42
C TYR A 99 -11.25 3.30 -8.68
N LEU A 100 -11.16 2.40 -7.70
CA LEU A 100 -11.70 1.05 -7.81
C LEU A 100 -13.23 1.07 -8.03
N HIS A 101 -13.94 2.03 -7.42
CA HIS A 101 -15.39 2.11 -7.55
C HIS A 101 -15.85 2.38 -8.98
N ILE A 102 -15.05 3.08 -9.79
CA ILE A 102 -15.32 3.25 -11.24
C ILE A 102 -15.45 1.88 -11.90
N TRP A 103 -14.48 0.99 -11.67
CA TRP A 103 -14.47 -0.35 -12.27
C TRP A 103 -15.51 -1.28 -11.67
N VAL A 104 -15.78 -1.17 -10.36
CA VAL A 104 -16.89 -1.86 -9.71
C VAL A 104 -18.22 -1.44 -10.32
N TYR A 105 -18.40 -0.15 -10.60
CA TYR A 105 -19.60 0.37 -11.25
C TYR A 105 -19.72 -0.15 -12.69
N VAL A 106 -18.63 -0.18 -13.46
CA VAL A 106 -18.60 -0.82 -14.79
C VAL A 106 -18.98 -2.30 -14.72
N ALA A 107 -18.50 -3.02 -13.71
CA ALA A 107 -18.83 -4.44 -13.50
C ALA A 107 -20.26 -4.69 -12.95
N GLY A 108 -21.02 -3.64 -12.66
CA GLY A 108 -22.42 -3.71 -12.23
C GLY A 108 -22.66 -3.59 -10.72
N GLY A 109 -21.65 -3.27 -9.92
CA GLY A 109 -21.80 -2.98 -8.49
C GLY A 109 -22.56 -1.66 -8.25
N ARG A 110 -23.55 -1.67 -7.35
CA ARG A 110 -24.46 -0.52 -7.12
C ARG A 110 -24.76 -0.26 -5.64
N LYS A 111 -23.98 -0.82 -4.71
CA LYS A 111 -24.20 -0.62 -3.26
C LYS A 111 -23.58 0.68 -2.72
N GLY A 112 -23.07 1.53 -3.61
CA GLY A 112 -22.42 2.80 -3.29
C GLY A 112 -20.92 2.67 -3.07
N TRP A 113 -20.22 3.80 -3.14
CA TRP A 113 -18.75 3.83 -3.05
C TRP A 113 -18.22 3.50 -1.65
N ILE A 114 -19.03 3.71 -0.60
CA ILE A 114 -18.69 3.36 0.78
C ILE A 114 -18.44 1.86 0.94
N GLU A 115 -19.21 1.01 0.26
CA GLU A 115 -18.97 -0.44 0.28
C GLU A 115 -17.69 -0.83 -0.46
N THR A 116 -17.28 -0.06 -1.48
CA THR A 116 -15.95 -0.22 -2.10
C THR A 116 -14.85 0.28 -1.18
N LEU A 117 -15.05 1.38 -0.46
CA LEU A 117 -14.10 1.87 0.54
C LEU A 117 -13.87 0.81 1.62
N LYS A 118 -14.94 0.23 2.17
CA LYS A 118 -14.85 -0.89 3.12
C LYS A 118 -14.09 -2.08 2.54
N ALA A 119 -14.36 -2.44 1.28
CA ALA A 119 -13.63 -3.51 0.61
C ALA A 119 -12.13 -3.23 0.51
N VAL A 120 -11.72 -1.99 0.21
CA VAL A 120 -10.31 -1.60 0.12
C VAL A 120 -9.66 -1.51 1.51
N THR A 121 -10.31 -0.89 2.49
CA THR A 121 -9.76 -0.72 3.84
C THR A 121 -9.52 -2.07 4.51
N TYR A 122 -10.52 -2.95 4.50
CA TYR A 122 -10.39 -4.30 5.06
C TYR A 122 -9.53 -5.22 4.17
N GLY A 123 -9.62 -5.05 2.84
CA GLY A 123 -8.81 -5.79 1.87
C GLY A 123 -7.31 -5.47 1.94
N SER A 124 -6.94 -4.33 2.52
CA SER A 124 -5.54 -3.93 2.73
C SER A 124 -4.86 -4.68 3.88
N THR A 125 -5.60 -5.41 4.72
CA THR A 125 -5.06 -6.09 5.91
C THR A 125 -3.84 -6.96 5.64
N PRO A 126 -3.83 -7.86 4.63
CA PRO A 126 -2.64 -8.61 4.27
C PRO A 126 -1.40 -7.76 4.03
N PHE A 127 -1.51 -6.74 3.19
CA PHE A 127 -0.39 -5.86 2.88
C PHE A 127 0.06 -5.07 4.12
N MET A 128 -0.88 -4.60 4.95
CA MET A 128 -0.52 -3.86 6.18
C MET A 128 0.24 -4.75 7.18
N LEU A 129 -0.10 -6.03 7.29
CA LEU A 129 0.51 -6.94 8.28
C LEU A 129 1.73 -7.70 7.77
N ILE A 130 1.89 -7.87 6.46
CA ILE A 130 2.95 -8.69 5.84
C ILE A 130 3.90 -7.84 4.98
N GLY A 131 3.41 -6.73 4.41
CA GLY A 131 4.10 -5.91 3.41
C GLY A 131 5.42 -5.30 3.87
N TRP A 132 5.58 -5.10 5.17
CA TRP A 132 6.78 -4.50 5.77
C TRP A 132 7.98 -5.45 5.80
N ILE A 133 7.78 -6.76 5.61
CA ILE A 133 8.86 -7.75 5.64
C ILE A 133 9.78 -7.51 4.43
N PRO A 134 11.08 -7.25 4.62
CA PRO A 134 12.00 -6.97 3.52
C PRO A 134 12.02 -8.07 2.45
N PHE A 135 12.22 -7.66 1.19
CA PHE A 135 12.35 -8.51 -0.01
C PHE A 135 11.09 -9.26 -0.45
N ILE A 136 10.41 -9.97 0.46
CA ILE A 136 9.29 -10.87 0.13
C ILE A 136 7.92 -10.34 0.57
N GLY A 137 7.89 -9.52 1.64
CA GLY A 137 6.65 -9.11 2.29
C GLY A 137 5.74 -8.32 1.37
N GLY A 138 6.31 -7.36 0.63
CA GLY A 138 5.57 -6.53 -0.30
C GLY A 138 4.82 -7.34 -1.37
N ILE A 139 5.47 -8.35 -1.95
CA ILE A 139 4.87 -9.20 -2.98
C ILE A 139 3.77 -10.07 -2.39
N ILE A 140 4.07 -10.79 -1.29
CA ILE A 140 3.12 -11.71 -0.65
C ILE A 140 1.90 -10.93 -0.13
N GLY A 141 2.15 -9.83 0.58
CA GLY A 141 1.11 -8.96 1.11
C GLY A 141 0.23 -8.38 0.01
N PHE A 142 0.83 -7.92 -1.11
CA PHE A 142 0.08 -7.36 -2.22
C PHE A 142 -0.81 -8.42 -2.91
N MET A 143 -0.24 -9.58 -3.24
CA MET A 143 -0.99 -10.68 -3.85
C MET A 143 -2.15 -11.13 -2.97
N TRP A 144 -1.93 -11.26 -1.66
CA TRP A 144 -3.00 -11.65 -0.74
C TRP A 144 -4.05 -10.54 -0.58
N SER A 145 -3.63 -9.27 -0.50
CA SER A 145 -4.56 -8.14 -0.48
C SER A 145 -5.42 -8.03 -1.74
N LEU A 146 -4.91 -8.41 -2.92
CA LEU A 146 -5.73 -8.47 -4.13
C LEU A 146 -6.85 -9.50 -3.99
N VAL A 147 -6.53 -10.71 -3.51
CA VAL A 147 -7.54 -11.77 -3.28
C VAL A 147 -8.57 -11.30 -2.26
N VAL A 148 -8.14 -10.77 -1.12
CA VAL A 148 -9.05 -10.30 -0.08
C VAL A 148 -9.90 -9.12 -0.58
N SER A 149 -9.34 -8.20 -1.37
CA SER A 149 -10.09 -7.08 -1.97
C SER A 149 -11.14 -7.55 -2.98
N ILE A 150 -10.83 -8.57 -3.80
CA ILE A 150 -11.82 -9.19 -4.70
C ILE A 150 -12.98 -9.78 -3.90
N LEU A 151 -12.68 -10.51 -2.82
CA LEU A 151 -13.70 -11.06 -1.94
C LEU A 151 -14.52 -9.95 -1.26
N GLY A 152 -13.87 -8.88 -0.81
CA GLY A 152 -14.53 -7.72 -0.22
C GLY A 152 -15.49 -7.05 -1.19
N VAL A 153 -15.05 -6.80 -2.42
CA VAL A 153 -15.91 -6.25 -3.49
C VAL A 153 -17.07 -7.19 -3.74
N ARG A 154 -16.83 -8.50 -3.88
CA ARG A 154 -17.89 -9.49 -4.11
C ARG A 154 -18.96 -9.45 -3.00
N GLU A 155 -18.54 -9.54 -1.75
CA GLU A 155 -19.44 -9.65 -0.59
C GLU A 155 -20.17 -8.32 -0.30
N LEU A 156 -19.48 -7.18 -0.39
CA LEU A 156 -20.04 -5.88 0.00
C LEU A 156 -20.82 -5.21 -1.14
N GLN A 157 -20.42 -5.41 -2.39
CA GLN A 157 -21.18 -4.92 -3.56
C GLN A 157 -22.24 -5.92 -4.03
N GLU A 158 -22.27 -7.13 -3.48
CA GLU A 158 -23.20 -8.21 -3.84
C GLU A 158 -23.18 -8.55 -5.34
N ILE A 159 -21.98 -8.56 -5.93
CA ILE A 159 -21.78 -8.96 -7.32
C ILE A 159 -21.16 -10.35 -7.40
N SER A 160 -21.24 -11.00 -8.56
CA SER A 160 -20.61 -12.32 -8.74
C SER A 160 -19.08 -12.24 -8.63
N THR A 161 -18.44 -13.35 -8.25
CA THR A 161 -16.96 -13.44 -8.17
C THR A 161 -16.29 -12.99 -9.46
N ALA A 162 -16.80 -13.42 -10.63
CA ALA A 162 -16.25 -13.04 -11.92
C ALA A 162 -16.28 -11.51 -12.14
N LYS A 163 -17.38 -10.85 -11.79
CA LYS A 163 -17.51 -9.40 -11.88
C LYS A 163 -16.54 -8.68 -10.93
N ALA A 164 -16.39 -9.17 -9.70
CA ALA A 164 -15.45 -8.62 -8.73
C ALA A 164 -13.98 -8.76 -9.20
N VAL A 165 -13.61 -9.94 -9.74
CA VAL A 165 -12.30 -10.17 -10.35
C VAL A 165 -12.05 -9.19 -11.49
N ILE A 166 -12.99 -9.06 -12.43
CA ILE A 166 -12.86 -8.13 -13.55
C ILE A 166 -12.66 -6.69 -13.05
N ALA A 167 -13.46 -6.24 -12.09
CA ALA A 167 -13.33 -4.88 -11.55
C ALA A 167 -11.95 -4.62 -10.94
N VAL A 168 -11.46 -5.53 -10.08
CA VAL A 168 -10.16 -5.35 -9.41
C VAL A 168 -9.00 -5.48 -10.39
N ILE A 169 -9.03 -6.48 -11.28
CA ILE A 169 -7.96 -6.68 -12.26
C ILE A 169 -7.89 -5.53 -13.26
N LEU A 170 -9.02 -5.03 -13.76
CA LEU A 170 -9.04 -3.84 -14.61
C LEU A 170 -8.45 -2.62 -13.88
N ALA A 171 -8.84 -2.40 -12.62
CA ALA A 171 -8.29 -1.32 -11.82
C ALA A 171 -6.75 -1.40 -11.72
N VAL A 172 -6.22 -2.58 -11.40
CA VAL A 172 -4.77 -2.80 -11.25
C VAL A 172 -4.05 -2.66 -12.59
N VAL A 173 -4.53 -3.32 -13.65
CA VAL A 173 -3.87 -3.30 -14.97
C VAL A 173 -3.82 -1.89 -15.53
N ILE A 174 -4.93 -1.14 -15.50
CA ILE A 174 -4.97 0.23 -16.01
C ILE A 174 -4.07 1.14 -15.17
N PHE A 175 -4.03 0.96 -13.85
CA PHE A 175 -3.12 1.73 -13.00
C PHE A 175 -1.65 1.45 -13.33
N MET A 176 -1.29 0.18 -13.53
CA MET A 176 0.07 -0.22 -13.94
C MET A 176 0.46 0.36 -15.31
N LEU A 177 -0.45 0.36 -16.28
CA LEU A 177 -0.21 0.95 -17.59
C LEU A 177 0.04 2.47 -17.51
N ILE A 178 -0.73 3.19 -16.68
CA ILE A 178 -0.53 4.61 -16.42
C ILE A 178 0.85 4.85 -15.80
N LEU A 179 1.22 4.09 -14.77
CA LEU A 179 2.53 4.22 -14.11
C LEU A 179 3.69 3.97 -15.07
N ILE A 180 3.62 2.91 -15.89
CA ILE A 180 4.67 2.59 -16.87
C ILE A 180 4.79 3.71 -17.91
N THR A 181 3.67 4.24 -18.39
CA THR A 181 3.65 5.31 -19.39
C THR A 181 4.25 6.61 -18.85
N VAL A 182 3.86 6.99 -17.62
CA VAL A 182 4.41 8.18 -16.96
C VAL A 182 5.91 8.00 -16.69
N ALA A 183 6.33 6.84 -16.20
CA ALA A 183 7.75 6.56 -15.95
C ALA A 183 8.57 6.62 -17.25
N ALA A 184 8.07 6.04 -18.35
CA ALA A 184 8.72 6.10 -19.65
C ALA A 184 8.83 7.54 -20.18
N PHE A 185 7.76 8.34 -20.04
CA PHE A 185 7.76 9.75 -20.42
C PHE A 185 8.80 10.56 -19.63
N LEU A 186 8.82 10.40 -18.30
CA LEU A 186 9.80 11.08 -17.44
C LEU A 186 11.23 10.66 -17.75
N PHE A 187 11.47 9.38 -18.03
CA PHE A 187 12.77 8.87 -18.44
C PHE A 187 13.26 9.55 -19.73
N VAL A 188 12.41 9.62 -20.76
CA VAL A 188 12.74 10.29 -22.02
C VAL A 188 13.00 11.79 -21.79
N ALA A 189 12.21 12.46 -20.96
CA ALA A 189 12.39 13.87 -20.64
C ALA A 189 13.76 14.15 -19.96
N ILE A 190 14.14 13.32 -18.98
CA ILE A 190 15.42 13.44 -18.26
C ILE A 190 16.61 13.19 -19.19
N VAL A 191 16.52 12.18 -20.07
CA VAL A 191 17.60 11.87 -21.02
C VAL A 191 17.73 12.94 -22.12
N SER A 192 16.62 13.57 -22.53
CA SER A 192 16.61 14.57 -23.59
C SER A 192 16.99 15.99 -23.14
N SER A 193 16.94 16.30 -21.84
CA SER A 193 17.28 17.63 -21.31
C SER A 193 18.77 18.00 -21.35
N GLY A 194 19.66 17.08 -21.75
CA GLY A 194 21.12 17.28 -21.78
C GLY A 194 21.75 17.46 -20.38
N PRO A 195 23.09 17.43 -20.24
CA PRO A 195 23.74 17.76 -18.99
C PRO A 195 23.51 19.23 -18.64
N VAL A 196 23.07 19.51 -17.40
CA VAL A 196 22.99 20.88 -16.87
C VAL A 196 24.41 21.48 -16.92
N PRO A 197 24.63 22.62 -17.61
CA PRO A 197 25.94 23.25 -17.67
C PRO A 197 26.45 23.55 -16.26
N ILE A 198 27.62 23.02 -15.90
CA ILE A 198 28.23 23.11 -14.57
C ILE A 198 28.69 24.55 -14.24
N ASN A 199 28.74 25.40 -15.26
CA ASN A 199 29.28 26.76 -15.27
C ASN A 199 28.26 27.86 -14.94
N SER A 200 27.14 27.54 -14.30
CA SER A 200 26.14 28.52 -13.86
C SER A 200 26.05 28.71 -12.33
N PHE A 201 27.12 28.41 -11.59
CA PHE A 201 27.28 28.77 -10.17
C PHE A 201 28.50 29.66 -9.98
#